data_AF-A0A6I7QYZ1-F1
#
_entry.id   AF-A0A6I7QYZ1-F1
#
_cell.length_a   1.000
_cell.length_b   1.000
_cell.length_c   1.000
_cell.angle_alpha   90.00
_cell.angle_beta   90.00
_cell.angle_gamma   90.00
#
_symmetry.space_group_name_H-M   'P 1'
#
loop_
_entity.id
_entity.type
_entity.pdbx_description
1 polymer ?
#
loop_
_entity_poly.entity_id
_entity_poly.type
_entity_poly.pdbx_seq_one_letter_code
_entity_poly.pdbx_strand_id
1 'polypeptide(L)'
;MKKKFLVPALWLLLAGFVTGTVAAQSTERIDELLRQDPAETGHVAYLVLSAAGIIPETASLEAALQAARERGMLPAEASVSDPVSFGRFSF
;
A
#
# COMPACT_ATOMS: atom_id res chain seq x y z
N MET A 1 -25.30 -11.69 -50.07
CA MET A 1 -25.08 -12.66 -48.97
C MET A 1 -23.93 -12.31 -48.01
N LYS A 2 -23.00 -11.40 -48.36
CA LYS A 2 -21.80 -11.07 -47.55
C LYS A 2 -22.07 -10.27 -46.24
N LYS A 3 -23.19 -9.56 -46.13
CA LYS A 3 -23.51 -8.71 -44.96
C LYS A 3 -23.95 -9.50 -43.71
N LYS A 4 -24.42 -10.73 -43.86
CA LYS A 4 -24.94 -11.56 -42.74
C LYS A 4 -23.82 -12.15 -41.86
N PHE A 5 -22.60 -12.23 -42.39
CA PHE A 5 -21.41 -12.72 -41.67
C PHE A 5 -20.59 -11.60 -41.00
N LEU A 6 -20.79 -10.34 -41.39
CA LEU A 6 -20.08 -9.19 -40.82
C LEU A 6 -20.53 -8.86 -39.40
N VAL A 7 -21.82 -9.00 -39.12
CA VAL A 7 -22.40 -8.69 -37.80
C VAL A 7 -21.87 -9.63 -36.69
N PRO A 8 -21.89 -10.97 -36.84
CA PRO A 8 -21.36 -11.85 -35.79
C PRO A 8 -19.84 -11.72 -35.62
N ALA A 9 -19.10 -11.46 -36.71
CA ALA A 9 -17.66 -11.20 -36.64
C ALA A 9 -17.35 -9.92 -35.85
N LEU A 10 -18.15 -8.86 -36.02
CA LEU A 10 -18.01 -7.61 -35.27
C LEU A 10 -18.34 -7.81 -33.78
N TRP A 11 -19.34 -8.62 -33.45
CA TRP A 11 -19.68 -8.96 -32.06
C TRP A 11 -18.58 -9.77 -31.38
N LEU A 12 -17.96 -10.73 -32.08
CA LEU A 12 -16.80 -11.48 -31.58
C LEU A 12 -15.59 -10.57 -31.32
N LEU A 13 -15.36 -9.59 -32.20
CA LEU A 13 -14.25 -8.65 -32.08
C LEU A 13 -14.47 -7.66 -30.92
N LEU A 14 -15.72 -7.18 -30.71
CA LEU A 14 -16.06 -6.39 -29.53
C LEU A 14 -15.97 -7.19 -28.23
N ALA A 15 -16.42 -8.44 -28.22
CA ALA A 15 -16.33 -9.30 -27.03
C ALA A 15 -14.88 -9.57 -26.61
N GLY A 16 -13.97 -9.74 -27.57
CA GLY A 16 -12.53 -9.89 -27.29
C GLY A 16 -11.85 -8.60 -26.82
N PHE A 17 -12.34 -7.43 -27.21
CA PHE A 17 -11.75 -6.14 -26.81
C PHE A 17 -12.10 -5.74 -25.37
N VAL A 18 -13.27 -6.16 -24.87
CA VAL A 18 -13.74 -5.84 -23.53
C VAL A 18 -13.03 -6.64 -22.44
N THR A 19 -12.58 -7.87 -22.72
CA THR A 19 -11.89 -8.71 -21.72
C THR A 19 -10.42 -8.37 -21.53
N GLY A 20 -9.75 -7.80 -22.54
CA GLY A 20 -8.32 -7.47 -22.48
C GLY A 20 -7.99 -6.20 -21.68
N THR A 21 -8.91 -5.23 -21.62
CA THR A 21 -8.62 -3.90 -21.03
C THR A 21 -8.85 -3.84 -19.51
N VAL A 22 -9.73 -4.68 -18.96
CA VAL A 22 -10.06 -4.68 -17.52
C VAL A 22 -8.97 -5.36 -16.68
N ALA A 23 -8.30 -6.37 -17.22
CA ALA A 23 -7.29 -7.13 -16.49
C ALA A 23 -5.95 -6.38 -16.34
N ALA A 24 -5.56 -5.56 -17.32
CA ALA A 24 -4.26 -4.88 -17.30
C ALA A 24 -4.18 -3.75 -16.26
N GLN A 25 -5.27 -3.02 -16.04
CA GLN A 25 -5.27 -1.84 -15.16
C GLN A 25 -5.19 -2.20 -13.66
N SER A 26 -5.72 -3.36 -13.26
CA SER A 26 -5.68 -3.80 -11.86
C SER A 26 -4.28 -4.23 -11.45
N THR A 27 -3.57 -4.93 -12.33
CA THR A 27 -2.24 -5.48 -12.05
C THR A 27 -1.21 -4.36 -11.93
N GLU A 28 -1.29 -3.35 -12.81
CA GLU A 28 -0.34 -2.24 -12.82
C GLU A 28 -0.37 -1.41 -11.52
N ARG A 29 -1.54 -1.24 -10.90
CA ARG A 29 -1.66 -0.59 -9.58
C ARG A 29 -1.08 -1.42 -8.44
N ILE A 30 -1.30 -2.74 -8.45
CA ILE A 30 -0.74 -3.64 -7.44
C ILE A 30 0.78 -3.68 -7.57
N ASP A 31 1.29 -3.80 -8.79
CA ASP A 31 2.72 -3.79 -9.06
C ASP A 31 3.37 -2.47 -8.63
N GLU A 32 2.70 -1.34 -8.86
CA GLU A 32 3.18 -0.03 -8.40
C GLU A 32 3.24 0.05 -6.87
N LEU A 33 2.22 -0.45 -6.17
CA LEU A 33 2.22 -0.51 -4.71
C LEU A 33 3.31 -1.45 -4.16
N LEU A 34 3.56 -2.58 -4.83
CA LEU A 34 4.60 -3.54 -4.45
C LEU A 34 6.02 -3.03 -4.76
N ARG A 35 6.17 -2.05 -5.66
CA ARG A 35 7.45 -1.39 -5.95
C ARG A 35 7.83 -0.30 -4.95
N GLN A 36 6.89 0.17 -4.13
CA GLN A 36 7.19 1.20 -3.14
C GLN A 36 7.97 0.58 -1.99
N ASP A 37 9.05 1.26 -1.58
CA ASP A 37 9.79 0.87 -0.39
C ASP A 37 8.86 0.99 0.84
N PRO A 38 8.71 -0.07 1.64
CA PRO A 38 7.86 -0.04 2.81
C PRO A 38 8.41 0.95 3.83
N ALA A 39 7.52 1.76 4.40
CA ALA A 39 7.90 2.67 5.48
C ALA A 39 8.33 1.87 6.71
N GLU A 40 9.48 2.20 7.28
CA GLU A 40 9.97 1.55 8.50
C GLU A 40 9.28 2.10 9.75
N THR A 41 9.06 1.24 10.74
CA THR A 41 8.28 1.52 11.94
C THR A 41 8.88 2.66 12.76
N GLY A 42 10.20 2.75 12.85
CA GLY A 42 10.87 3.83 13.58
C GLY A 42 10.65 5.19 12.93
N HIS A 43 10.72 5.27 11.60
CA HIS A 43 10.47 6.50 10.86
C HIS A 43 9.03 6.99 11.02
N VAL A 44 8.07 6.08 10.94
CA VAL A 44 6.65 6.40 11.14
C VAL A 44 6.37 6.83 12.58
N ALA A 45 6.89 6.09 13.57
CA ALA A 45 6.77 6.44 14.98
C ALA A 45 7.37 7.82 15.26
N TYR A 46 8.56 8.10 14.74
CA TYR A 46 9.21 9.39 14.85
C TYR A 46 8.35 10.51 14.25
N LEU A 47 7.87 10.34 13.02
CA LEU A 47 7.08 11.36 12.33
C LEU A 47 5.78 11.68 13.08
N VAL A 48 5.04 10.65 13.50
CA VAL A 48 3.76 10.81 14.20
C VAL A 48 3.97 11.47 15.57
N LEU A 49 4.94 10.99 16.35
CA LEU A 49 5.15 11.48 17.71
C LEU A 49 5.80 12.88 17.74
N SER A 50 6.69 13.20 16.80
CA SER A 50 7.25 14.54 16.68
C SER A 50 6.18 15.55 16.23
N ALA A 51 5.36 15.20 15.23
CA ALA A 51 4.24 16.04 14.80
C ALA A 51 3.20 16.26 15.92
N ALA A 52 3.03 15.28 16.81
CA ALA A 52 2.17 15.40 17.99
C ALA A 52 2.82 16.17 19.17
N GLY A 53 4.08 16.60 19.04
CA GLY A 53 4.84 17.26 20.12
C GLY A 53 5.17 16.36 21.30
N ILE A 54 5.09 15.03 21.13
CA ILE A 54 5.32 14.05 22.18
C ILE A 54 6.81 13.81 22.41
N ILE A 55 7.59 13.82 21.34
CA ILE A 55 9.06 13.71 21.36
C ILE A 55 9.67 14.93 20.66
N PRO A 56 10.90 15.35 21.00
CA PRO A 56 11.58 16.41 20.28
C PRO A 56 11.98 15.96 18.86
N GLU A 57 12.12 16.91 17.93
CA GLU A 57 12.63 16.66 16.56
C GLU A 57 14.10 16.18 16.52
N THR A 58 14.79 16.21 17.65
CA THR A 58 16.14 15.66 17.80
C THR A 58 16.16 14.25 18.35
N ALA A 59 14.98 13.65 18.62
CA ALA A 59 14.89 12.30 19.16
C ALA A 59 15.35 11.26 18.12
N SER A 60 16.02 10.19 18.58
CA SER A 60 16.37 9.06 17.72
C SER A 60 15.14 8.22 17.37
N LEU A 61 15.26 7.38 16.34
CA LEU A 61 14.19 6.47 15.95
C LEU A 61 13.90 5.43 17.03
N GLU A 62 14.92 4.98 17.77
CA GLU A 62 14.77 4.08 18.92
C GLU A 62 13.99 4.75 20.05
N ALA A 63 14.27 6.03 20.33
CA ALA A 63 13.53 6.78 21.34
C ALA A 63 12.06 6.97 20.93
N ALA A 64 11.81 7.24 19.64
CA ALA A 64 10.46 7.32 19.11
C ALA A 64 9.70 5.99 19.21
N LEU A 65 10.35 4.89 18.82
CA LEU A 65 9.79 3.55 18.91
C LEU A 65 9.45 3.18 20.36
N GLN A 66 10.35 3.47 21.29
CA GLN A 66 10.13 3.24 22.71
C GLN A 66 8.95 4.07 23.25
N ALA A 67 8.88 5.35 22.91
CA ALA A 67 7.77 6.22 23.29
C ALA A 67 6.42 5.74 22.73
N ALA A 68 6.40 5.16 21.52
CA ALA A 68 5.20 4.57 20.94
C ALA A 68 4.76 3.29 21.67
N ARG A 69 5.71 2.42 22.06
CA ARG A 69 5.43 1.20 22.84
C ARG A 69 4.87 1.50 24.22
N GLU A 70 5.46 2.47 24.92
CA GLU A 70 5.00 2.90 26.25
C GLU A 70 3.56 3.43 26.24
N ARG A 71 3.11 3.91 25.08
CA ARG A 71 1.74 4.39 24.84
C ARG A 71 0.80 3.30 24.32
N GLY A 72 1.27 2.06 24.19
CA GLY A 72 0.49 0.94 23.65
C GLY A 72 0.19 1.06 22.15
N MET A 73 0.89 1.93 21.43
CA MET A 73 0.69 2.11 19.98
C MET A 73 1.38 1.02 19.16
N LEU A 74 2.42 0.41 19.72
CA LEU A 74 3.19 -0.66 19.09
C LEU A 74 3.45 -1.80 20.08
N PRO A 75 3.53 -3.05 19.60
CA PRO A 75 3.94 -4.19 20.42
C PRO A 75 5.40 -4.07 20.87
N ALA A 76 5.73 -4.74 21.97
CA ALA A 76 7.03 -4.63 22.64
C ALA A 76 8.19 -5.16 21.78
N GLU A 77 7.91 -6.08 20.87
CA GLU A 77 8.87 -6.75 19.98
C GLU A 77 9.14 -6.00 18.67
N ALA A 78 8.42 -4.91 18.38
CA ALA A 78 8.56 -4.14 17.14
C ALA A 78 10.00 -3.64 16.91
N SER A 79 10.64 -3.81 15.76
CA SER A 79 11.94 -3.19 15.46
C SER A 79 11.77 -1.80 14.81
N VAL A 80 12.83 -0.98 14.86
CA VAL A 80 12.93 0.29 14.10
C VAL A 80 12.77 0.01 12.61
N SER A 81 13.45 -1.02 12.10
CA SER A 81 13.51 -1.40 10.69
C SER A 81 12.34 -2.27 10.23
N ASP A 82 11.39 -2.59 11.12
CA ASP A 82 10.24 -3.40 10.72
C ASP A 82 9.38 -2.61 9.73
N PRO A 83 8.92 -3.25 8.63
CA PRO A 83 7.98 -2.59 7.73
C PRO A 83 6.65 -2.34 8.43
N VAL A 84 6.09 -1.15 8.21
CA VAL A 84 4.76 -0.78 8.70
C VAL A 84 3.70 -1.35 7.76
N SER A 85 2.74 -2.06 8.33
CA SER A 85 1.58 -2.60 7.61
C SER A 85 0.30 -2.10 8.24
N PHE A 86 -0.65 -1.64 7.42
CA PHE A 86 -1.99 -1.28 7.88
C PHE A 86 -2.75 -2.46 8.50
N GLY A 87 -2.43 -3.70 8.10
CA GLY A 87 -3.00 -4.89 8.72
C GLY A 87 -2.61 -5.06 10.19
N ARG A 88 -1.53 -4.40 10.63
CA ARG A 88 -1.11 -4.36 12.03
C ARG A 88 -1.94 -3.40 12.88
N PHE A 89 -2.71 -2.50 12.25
CA PHE A 89 -3.60 -1.53 12.89
C PHE A 89 -5.08 -1.76 12.58
N SER A 90 -5.42 -2.78 11.78
CA SER A 90 -6.80 -3.18 11.56
C SER A 90 -7.30 -3.99 12.78
N PHE A 91 -8.26 -3.42 13.51
CA PHE A 91 -8.99 -4.07 14.59
C PHE A 91 -10.28 -4.70 14.08
#